data_AF-A0A644ZNW2-F1
#
_entry.id   AF-A0A644ZNW2-F1
#
_cell.length_a   1.000
_cell.length_b   1.000
_cell.length_c   1.000
_cell.angle_alpha   90.00
_cell.angle_beta   90.00
_cell.angle_gamma   90.00
#
_symmetry.space_group_name_H-M   'P 1'
#
loop_
_entity.id
_entity.type
_entity.pdbx_description
1 polymer ?
#
loop_
_entity_poly.entity_id
_entity_poly.type
_entity_poly.pdbx_seq_one_letter_code
_entity_poly.pdbx_strand_id
1 'polypeptide(L)'
;MADGVLEEKGFDDKAEVELCTEYYPMRIYEGVSLPAGEYISLKVIIGSGKGKNWWCVLFPPLCLNSARATEALCGVGISEETAKMLTSGRNRYKIKFWIVDKLGELCERKKCK
;
A
#
# COMPACT_ATOMS: atom_id res chain seq x y z
N MET A 1 5.11 -11.90 25.10
CA MET A 1 3.95 -12.44 24.36
C MET A 1 2.86 -11.38 24.35
N ALA A 2 1.92 -11.40 23.39
CA ALA A 2 0.89 -10.36 23.26
C ALA A 2 0.09 -10.16 24.56
N ASP A 3 -0.31 -11.26 25.22
CA ASP A 3 -1.02 -11.22 26.51
C ASP A 3 -0.25 -10.48 27.61
N GLY A 4 1.07 -10.68 27.70
CA GLY A 4 1.88 -9.99 28.70
C GLY A 4 1.91 -8.48 28.49
N VAL A 5 1.81 -8.01 27.25
CA VAL A 5 1.71 -6.57 26.94
C VAL A 5 0.33 -6.02 27.32
N LEU A 6 -0.73 -6.81 27.13
CA LEU A 6 -2.09 -6.43 27.55
C LEU A 6 -2.18 -6.31 29.08
N GLU A 7 -1.63 -7.29 29.80
CA GLU A 7 -1.58 -7.30 31.26
C GLU A 7 -0.77 -6.11 31.82
N GLU A 8 0.40 -5.82 31.25
CA GLU A 8 1.22 -4.65 31.63
C GLU A 8 0.45 -3.33 31.43
N LYS A 9 -0.42 -3.26 30.43
CA LYS A 9 -1.27 -2.10 30.14
C LYS A 9 -2.57 -2.07 30.94
N GLY A 10 -2.81 -3.06 31.81
CA GLY A 10 -3.99 -3.14 32.67
C GLY A 10 -5.26 -3.63 31.95
N PHE A 11 -5.11 -4.40 30.86
CA PHE A 11 -6.22 -5.06 30.18
C PHE A 11 -6.25 -6.55 30.54
N ASP A 12 -7.45 -7.06 30.85
CA ASP A 12 -7.68 -8.48 31.16
C ASP A 12 -7.98 -9.32 29.90
N ASP A 13 -8.08 -8.68 28.73
CA ASP A 13 -8.30 -9.36 27.45
C ASP A 13 -7.14 -10.28 27.06
N LYS A 14 -7.45 -11.31 26.28
CA LYS A 14 -6.47 -12.21 25.67
C LYS A 14 -6.37 -11.99 24.16
N ALA A 15 -5.20 -12.28 23.60
CA ALA A 15 -4.96 -12.21 22.17
C ALA A 15 -4.94 -13.62 21.56
N GLU A 16 -5.75 -13.83 20.53
CA GLU A 16 -5.77 -15.05 19.72
C GLU A 16 -5.32 -14.74 18.30
N VAL A 17 -4.64 -15.69 17.67
CA VAL A 17 -4.17 -15.56 16.29
C VAL A 17 -4.61 -16.76 15.48
N GLU A 18 -5.32 -16.53 14.38
CA GLU A 18 -5.76 -17.57 13.45
C GLU A 18 -5.35 -17.25 12.01
N LEU A 19 -4.96 -18.29 11.26
CA LEU A 19 -4.80 -18.21 9.81
C LEU A 19 -6.04 -18.84 9.16
N CYS A 20 -6.81 -18.04 8.43
CA CYS A 20 -8.07 -18.49 7.84
C CYS A 20 -8.32 -17.79 6.49
N THR A 21 -9.36 -18.24 5.78
CA THR A 21 -9.90 -17.50 4.62
C THR A 21 -11.09 -16.68 5.09
N GLU A 22 -11.08 -15.38 4.81
CA GLU A 22 -12.12 -14.44 5.23
C GLU A 22 -12.49 -13.51 4.07
N TYR A 23 -13.76 -13.15 3.96
CA TYR A 23 -14.24 -12.20 2.96
C TYR A 23 -14.08 -10.77 3.46
N TYR A 24 -13.53 -9.90 2.60
CA TYR A 24 -13.46 -8.47 2.87
C TYR A 24 -14.17 -7.65 1.78
N PRO A 25 -14.85 -6.55 2.17
CA PRO A 25 -15.42 -5.62 1.20
C PRO A 25 -14.31 -4.86 0.46
N MET A 26 -14.67 -4.17 -0.63
CA MET A 26 -13.73 -3.30 -1.33
C MET A 26 -13.23 -2.20 -0.38
N ARG A 27 -11.92 -1.92 -0.42
CA ARG A 27 -11.30 -0.88 0.41
C ARG A 27 -10.50 0.10 -0.42
N ILE A 28 -10.81 1.38 -0.25
CA ILE A 28 -10.17 2.47 -0.98
C ILE A 28 -9.23 3.18 0.01
N TYR A 29 -7.95 3.22 -0.34
CA TYR A 29 -6.94 4.05 0.29
C TYR A 29 -6.56 5.19 -0.67
N GLU A 30 -5.80 6.16 -0.18
CA GLU A 30 -5.29 7.23 -1.04
C GLU A 30 -4.36 6.65 -2.13
N GLY A 31 -4.87 6.55 -3.36
CA GLY A 31 -4.11 6.11 -4.52
C GLY A 31 -4.12 4.60 -4.81
N VAL A 32 -4.83 3.77 -4.03
CA VAL A 32 -5.00 2.34 -4.30
C VAL A 32 -6.37 1.84 -3.86
N SER A 33 -6.99 0.97 -4.66
CA SER A 33 -8.23 0.27 -4.32
C SER A 33 -7.95 -1.22 -4.22
N LEU A 34 -8.28 -1.82 -3.08
CA LEU A 34 -8.25 -3.26 -2.87
C LEU A 34 -9.63 -3.82 -3.23
N PRO A 35 -9.73 -4.79 -4.16
CA PRO A 35 -11.01 -5.36 -4.57
C PRO A 35 -11.69 -6.11 -3.42
N ALA A 36 -13.01 -6.28 -3.51
CA ALA A 36 -13.72 -7.16 -2.60
C ALA A 36 -13.43 -8.63 -2.95
N GLY A 37 -13.36 -9.51 -1.97
CA GLY A 37 -13.09 -10.92 -2.21
C GLY A 37 -12.69 -11.70 -0.96
N GLU A 38 -12.41 -12.98 -1.15
CA GLU A 38 -11.86 -13.87 -0.12
C GLU A 38 -10.33 -13.78 -0.09
N TYR A 39 -9.77 -13.64 1.10
CA TYR A 39 -8.34 -13.51 1.32
C TYR A 39 -7.87 -14.49 2.39
N ILE A 40 -6.73 -15.14 2.14
CA ILE A 40 -5.97 -15.80 3.21
C ILE A 40 -5.48 -14.71 4.17
N SER A 41 -5.89 -14.84 5.42
CA SER A 41 -5.81 -13.77 6.42
C SER A 41 -5.23 -14.30 7.72
N LEU A 42 -4.27 -13.56 8.26
CA LEU A 42 -3.85 -13.70 9.63
C LEU A 42 -4.70 -12.76 10.49
N LYS A 43 -5.67 -13.31 11.22
CA LYS A 43 -6.53 -12.54 12.12
C LYS A 43 -5.92 -12.54 13.52
N VAL A 44 -5.80 -11.35 14.08
CA VAL A 44 -5.43 -11.14 15.49
C VAL A 44 -6.68 -10.66 16.20
N ILE A 45 -7.20 -11.47 17.12
CA ILE A 45 -8.45 -11.22 17.84
C ILE A 45 -8.07 -10.85 19.28
N ILE A 46 -8.53 -9.68 19.74
CA ILE A 46 -8.32 -9.22 21.11
C ILE A 46 -9.66 -9.29 21.84
N GLY A 47 -9.72 -10.05 22.93
CA GLY A 47 -10.94 -10.29 23.70
C GLY A 47 -12.05 -10.85 22.81
N SER A 48 -13.21 -10.19 22.78
CA SER A 48 -14.35 -10.60 21.95
C SER A 48 -14.30 -10.17 20.48
N GLY A 49 -13.30 -9.38 20.06
CA GLY A 49 -13.19 -8.90 18.67
C GLY A 49 -14.30 -7.96 18.19
N LYS A 50 -15.10 -7.38 19.09
CA LYS A 50 -16.25 -6.50 18.77
C LYS A 50 -15.90 -5.01 18.64
N GLY A 51 -14.61 -4.69 18.55
CA GLY A 51 -14.12 -3.33 18.47
C GLY A 51 -14.27 -2.71 17.08
N LYS A 52 -13.61 -1.56 16.88
CA LYS A 52 -13.43 -0.96 15.56
C LYS A 52 -12.36 -1.75 14.80
N ASN A 53 -12.80 -2.78 14.11
CA ASN A 53 -11.89 -3.69 13.41
C ASN A 53 -11.31 -3.03 12.16
N TRP A 54 -10.01 -3.26 11.94
CA TRP A 54 -9.28 -2.79 10.77
C TRP A 54 -8.58 -3.97 10.11
N TRP A 55 -8.46 -3.92 8.79
CA TRP A 55 -7.78 -4.93 7.99
C TRP A 55 -6.96 -4.23 6.91
N CYS A 56 -5.87 -4.88 6.50
CA CYS A 56 -4.99 -4.44 5.45
C CYS A 56 -4.43 -5.67 4.73
N VAL A 57 -4.02 -5.50 3.48
CA VAL A 57 -3.24 -6.51 2.78
C VAL A 57 -1.77 -6.30 3.12
N LEU A 58 -1.15 -7.33 3.68
CA LEU A 58 0.29 -7.34 3.95
C LEU A 58 1.03 -7.42 2.62
N PHE A 59 1.31 -6.25 2.06
CA PHE A 59 1.93 -6.08 0.76
C PHE A 59 3.23 -5.29 0.94
N PRO A 60 4.40 -5.94 0.86
CA PRO A 60 5.68 -5.28 1.13
C PRO A 60 5.89 -3.93 0.40
N PRO A 61 5.46 -3.74 -0.86
CA PRO A 61 5.56 -2.46 -1.55
C PRO A 61 4.49 -1.40 -1.21
N LEU A 62 3.40 -1.74 -0.51
CA LEU A 62 2.48 -0.74 0.06
C LEU A 62 2.91 -0.30 1.47
N CYS A 63 3.74 -1.10 2.14
CA CYS A 63 4.35 -0.78 3.42
C CYS A 63 5.67 0.01 3.29
N LEU A 64 6.17 0.19 2.07
CA LEU A 64 7.40 0.92 1.74
C LEU A 64 7.12 2.00 0.70
N ASN A 65 7.88 3.10 0.72
CA ASN A 65 7.68 4.28 -0.13
C ASN A 65 7.41 3.92 -1.62
N SER A 66 6.34 4.51 -2.18
CA SER A 66 5.77 4.24 -3.51
C SER A 66 6.70 4.38 -4.72
N ALA A 67 7.93 4.89 -4.51
CA ALA A 67 8.96 5.02 -5.53
C ALA A 67 9.61 3.69 -5.94
N ARG A 68 9.50 2.63 -5.11
CA ARG A 68 10.09 1.30 -5.39
C ARG A 68 9.05 0.19 -5.57
N ALA A 69 7.78 0.58 -5.66
CA ALA A 69 6.67 -0.37 -5.65
C ALA A 69 6.78 -1.41 -6.78
N THR A 70 7.07 -0.98 -8.02
CA THR A 70 7.13 -1.87 -9.19
C THR A 70 8.28 -2.88 -9.13
N GLU A 71 9.47 -2.48 -8.68
CA GLU A 71 10.62 -3.39 -8.54
C GLU A 71 10.41 -4.42 -7.42
N ALA A 72 9.87 -3.97 -6.29
CA ALA A 72 9.56 -4.83 -5.15
C ALA A 72 8.42 -5.81 -5.46
N LEU A 73 7.44 -5.40 -6.27
CA LEU A 73 6.32 -6.22 -6.75
C LEU A 73 6.77 -7.42 -7.57
N CYS A 74 7.67 -7.19 -8.53
CA CYS A 74 8.26 -8.27 -9.33
C CYS A 74 9.10 -9.22 -8.47
N GLY A 75 9.81 -8.68 -7.46
CA GLY A 75 10.64 -9.47 -6.55
C GLY A 75 9.87 -10.44 -5.63
N VAL A 76 8.58 -10.19 -5.38
CA VAL A 76 7.70 -11.05 -4.56
C VAL A 76 6.79 -11.96 -5.40
N GLY A 77 7.06 -12.09 -6.71
CA GLY A 77 6.35 -13.02 -7.59
C GLY A 77 4.97 -12.55 -8.05
N ILE A 78 4.68 -11.25 -7.95
CA ILE A 78 3.43 -10.69 -8.47
C ILE A 78 3.60 -10.40 -9.96
N SER A 79 2.61 -10.82 -10.77
CA SER A 79 2.66 -10.59 -12.21
C SER A 79 2.72 -9.10 -12.54
N GLU A 80 3.45 -8.76 -13.59
CA GLU A 80 3.64 -7.38 -14.04
C GLU A 80 2.29 -6.70 -14.36
N GLU A 81 1.32 -7.47 -14.83
CA GLU A 81 -0.05 -7.03 -15.11
C GLU A 81 -0.79 -6.63 -13.84
N THR A 82 -0.72 -7.47 -12.80
CA THR A 82 -1.32 -7.18 -11.48
C THR A 82 -0.61 -5.99 -10.83
N ALA A 83 0.71 -5.92 -10.95
CA ALA A 83 1.52 -4.78 -10.50
C ALA A 83 1.12 -3.48 -11.20
N LYS A 84 0.89 -3.52 -12.52
CA LYS A 84 0.37 -2.38 -13.30
C LYS A 84 -1.04 -2.01 -12.87
N MET A 85 -1.97 -2.96 -12.69
CA MET A 85 -3.32 -2.65 -12.22
C MET A 85 -3.32 -1.96 -10.84
N LEU A 86 -2.46 -2.41 -9.92
CA LEU A 86 -2.32 -1.82 -8.58
C LEU A 86 -1.63 -0.44 -8.59
N THR A 87 -0.83 -0.11 -9.61
CA THR A 87 -0.04 1.13 -9.67
C THR A 87 -0.56 2.17 -10.68
N SER A 88 -1.39 1.75 -11.64
CA SER A 88 -1.85 2.58 -12.77
C SER A 88 -3.06 3.45 -12.46
N GLY A 89 -3.61 3.40 -11.24
CA GLY A 89 -4.62 4.33 -10.74
C GLY A 89 -4.08 5.72 -10.36
N ARG A 90 -2.78 6.00 -10.58
CA ARG A 90 -2.18 7.28 -10.17
C ARG A 90 -2.35 8.37 -11.23
N ASN A 91 -3.10 9.39 -10.81
CA ASN A 91 -3.24 10.74 -11.37
C ASN A 91 -1.99 11.20 -12.16
N ARG A 92 -2.18 11.65 -13.40
CA ARG A 92 -1.12 12.21 -14.26
C ARG A 92 -0.55 13.48 -13.64
N TYR A 93 0.51 13.37 -12.85
CA TYR A 93 1.32 14.55 -12.50
C TYR A 93 2.05 15.03 -13.76
N LYS A 94 1.63 16.17 -14.29
CA LYS A 94 2.35 16.85 -15.37
C LYS A 94 3.50 17.63 -14.73
N ILE A 95 4.66 16.99 -14.61
CA ILE A 95 5.85 17.66 -14.09
C ILE A 95 6.30 18.69 -15.12
N LYS A 96 6.28 19.97 -14.75
CA LYS A 96 6.71 21.07 -15.60
C LYS A 96 7.96 21.70 -14.98
N PHE A 97 9.13 21.42 -15.56
CA PHE A 97 10.40 21.92 -15.06
C PHE A 97 10.73 23.26 -15.70
N TRP A 98 10.39 24.34 -15.00
CA TRP A 98 10.60 25.70 -15.51
C TRP A 98 12.04 25.99 -15.96
N ILE A 99 13.05 25.48 -15.22
CA ILE A 99 14.47 25.68 -15.55
C ILE A 99 14.86 24.94 -16.83
N VAL A 100 14.39 23.70 -16.98
CA VAL A 100 14.70 22.85 -18.16
C VAL A 100 13.99 23.39 -19.40
N ASP A 101 12.74 23.82 -19.25
CA ASP A 101 11.97 24.47 -20.32
C ASP A 101 12.65 25.77 -20.79
N LYS A 102 13.14 26.60 -19.86
CA LYS A 102 13.88 27.84 -20.19
C LYS A 102 15.24 27.59 -20.83
N LEU A 103 15.96 26.53 -20.44
CA LEU A 103 17.20 26.13 -21.10
C LEU A 103 16.97 25.64 -22.53
N GLY A 104 15.85 24.97 -22.79
CA GLY A 104 15.41 24.59 -24.14
C GLY A 104 15.25 25.82 -25.05
N GLU A 105 14.52 26.84 -24.59
CA GLU A 105 14.33 28.10 -25.33
C GLU A 105 15.66 28.82 -25.60
N LEU A 106 16.61 28.78 -24.66
CA LEU A 106 17.93 29.39 -24.82
C LEU A 106 18.83 28.61 -25.81
N CYS A 107 18.71 27.28 -25.85
CA CYS A 107 19.42 26.45 -26.82
C CYS A 107 18.89 26.64 -28.25
N GLU A 108 17.58 26.80 -28.43
CA GLU A 108 16.99 27.11 -29.74
C GLU A 108 17.38 28.51 -30.22
N ARG A 109 17.46 29.49 -29.31
CA ARG A 109 17.89 30.86 -29.65
C ARG A 109 19.38 30.97 -30.00
N LYS A 110 20.22 30.03 -29.57
CA LYS A 110 21.66 29.98 -29.90
C LYS A 110 21.98 29.16 -31.16
N LYS A 111 21.03 28.39 -31.71
CA LYS A 111 21.18 27.72 -33.02
C LYS A 111 20.87 28.64 -34.21
N CYS A 112 20.23 29.79 -33.97
CA CYS A 112 19.98 30.81 -34.98
C CYS A 112 20.94 32.00 -34.78
N LYS A 113 22.25 31.72 -34.84
CA LYS A 113 23.31 32.70 -35.07
C LYS A 113 24.55 32.00 -35.61
#